data_AF-M7YKK8-F1
#
_entry.id   AF-M7YKK8-F1
#
_cell.length_a   1.000
_cell.length_b   1.000
_cell.length_c   1.000
_cell.angle_alpha   90.00
_cell.angle_beta   90.00
_cell.angle_gamma   90.00
#
_symmetry.space_group_name_H-M   'P 1'
#
loop_
_entity.id
_entity.type
_entity.pdbx_description
1 polymer ?
#
loop_
_entity_poly.entity_id
_entity_poly.type
_entity_poly.pdbx_seq_one_letter_code
_entity_poly.pdbx_strand_id
1 'polypeptide(L)'
;MGALVPAVSREIRKILTERAKNFNIALDDVSITSLSFGKEFTHAIEAKQVAAQEAERAKFIVEKAEQDKKSAIIRAQGEAKSAELIGNAIANNPAFVAFRQIEAAREIAHTIAASNNKVFLDSGDLLLGLQSLKMLNNNNKK
;
A
#
# COMPACT_ATOMS: atom_id res chain seq x y z
N MET A 1 -7.92 23.75 20.55
CA MET A 1 -8.73 24.74 21.30
C MET A 1 -9.32 24.18 22.61
N GLY A 2 -9.50 22.86 22.77
CA GLY A 2 -10.22 22.29 23.93
C GLY A 2 -9.50 22.28 25.30
N ALA A 3 -8.18 22.50 25.36
CA ALA A 3 -7.43 22.38 26.63
C ALA A 3 -7.22 23.70 27.40
N LEU A 4 -7.41 24.87 26.78
CA LEU A 4 -7.16 26.16 27.45
C LEU A 4 -8.37 26.67 28.24
N VAL A 5 -9.59 26.40 27.77
CA VAL A 5 -10.82 26.92 28.38
C VAL A 5 -11.00 26.50 29.85
N PRO A 6 -10.71 25.23 30.24
CA PRO A 6 -10.86 24.80 31.64
C PRO A 6 -9.83 25.40 32.61
N ALA A 7 -8.64 25.74 32.12
CA ALA A 7 -7.60 26.37 32.92
C ALA A 7 -7.92 27.84 33.16
N VAL A 8 -8.32 28.54 32.10
CA VAL A 8 -8.69 29.97 32.16
C VAL A 8 -9.94 30.19 33.02
N SER A 9 -10.94 29.30 32.93
CA SER A 9 -12.15 29.41 33.77
C SER A 9 -11.84 29.23 35.26
N ARG A 10 -10.94 28.31 35.61
CA ARG A 10 -10.52 28.08 37.01
C ARG A 10 -9.76 29.28 37.59
N GLU A 11 -8.90 29.90 36.79
CA GLU A 11 -8.15 31.11 37.18
C GLU A 11 -9.09 32.29 37.45
N ILE A 12 -10.02 32.53 36.52
CA ILE A 12 -11.01 33.62 36.63
C ILE A 12 -11.93 33.40 37.84
N ARG A 13 -12.38 32.16 38.06
CA ARG A 13 -13.17 31.81 39.25
C ARG A 13 -12.44 32.19 40.53
N LYS A 14 -11.16 31.80 40.66
CA LYS A 14 -10.36 32.09 41.87
C LYS A 14 -10.28 33.60 42.15
N ILE A 15 -9.97 34.41 41.13
CA ILE A 15 -9.86 35.87 41.25
C ILE A 15 -11.21 36.50 41.63
N LEU A 16 -12.31 36.04 41.01
CA LEU A 16 -13.65 36.54 41.29
C LEU A 16 -14.15 36.14 42.68
N THR A 17 -13.89 34.91 43.11
CA THR A 17 -14.24 34.44 44.47
C THR A 17 -13.48 35.22 45.54
N GLU A 18 -12.20 35.53 45.31
CA GLU A 18 -11.40 36.32 46.25
C GLU A 18 -11.91 37.76 46.38
N ARG A 19 -12.27 38.40 45.26
CA ARG A 19 -12.88 39.74 45.28
C ARG A 19 -14.29 39.73 45.88
N ALA A 20 -15.11 38.73 45.57
CA ALA A 20 -16.48 38.62 46.06
C ALA A 20 -16.56 38.43 47.58
N LYS A 21 -15.56 37.75 48.19
CA LYS A 21 -15.43 37.64 49.65
C LYS A 21 -15.32 38.99 50.35
N ASN A 22 -14.63 39.97 49.74
CA ASN A 22 -14.50 41.31 50.31
C ASN A 22 -15.85 42.08 50.36
N PHE A 23 -16.83 41.64 49.58
CA PHE A 23 -18.18 42.21 49.52
C PHE A 23 -19.23 41.29 50.16
N ASN A 24 -18.82 40.23 50.88
CA ASN A 24 -19.70 39.20 51.44
C ASN A 24 -20.61 38.48 50.42
N ILE A 25 -20.18 38.38 49.15
CA ILE A 25 -20.93 37.69 48.09
C ILE A 25 -20.37 36.26 47.92
N ALA A 26 -21.24 35.26 47.97
CA ALA A 26 -20.89 33.86 47.67
C ALA A 26 -21.07 33.59 46.16
N LEU A 27 -20.02 33.06 45.51
CA LEU A 27 -19.98 32.77 44.07
C LEU A 27 -19.82 31.25 43.87
N ASP A 28 -20.80 30.60 43.27
CA ASP A 28 -20.80 29.14 43.05
C ASP A 28 -20.07 28.74 41.76
N ASP A 29 -20.52 29.22 40.61
CA ASP A 29 -19.95 28.91 39.29
C ASP A 29 -19.89 30.12 38.35
N VAL A 30 -18.93 30.11 37.43
CA VAL A 30 -18.70 31.18 36.46
C VAL A 30 -18.67 30.59 35.04
N SER A 31 -19.70 30.91 34.26
CA SER A 31 -19.76 30.56 32.84
C SER A 31 -19.20 31.69 31.97
N ILE A 32 -18.23 31.40 31.12
CA ILE A 32 -17.77 32.31 30.06
C ILE A 32 -18.63 32.07 28.81
N THR A 33 -19.42 33.05 28.40
CA THR A 33 -20.35 32.95 27.26
C THR A 33 -19.70 33.32 25.93
N SER A 34 -18.74 34.25 25.93
CA SER A 34 -17.97 34.59 24.73
C SER A 34 -16.58 35.09 25.09
N LEU A 35 -15.59 34.60 24.36
CA LEU A 35 -14.21 35.08 24.40
C LEU A 35 -13.80 35.37 22.96
N SER A 36 -13.57 36.64 22.64
CA SER A 36 -13.10 37.06 21.33
C SER A 36 -11.59 37.31 21.41
N PHE A 37 -10.81 36.52 20.69
CA PHE A 37 -9.40 36.81 20.47
C PHE A 37 -9.26 37.79 19.30
N GLY A 38 -8.24 38.65 19.35
CA GLY A 38 -7.92 39.53 18.23
C GLY A 38 -7.65 38.73 16.95
N LYS A 39 -8.04 39.27 15.78
CA LYS A 39 -7.94 38.59 14.48
C LYS A 39 -6.52 38.07 14.18
N GLU A 40 -5.50 38.84 14.56
CA GLU A 40 -4.08 38.47 14.38
C GLU A 40 -3.66 37.25 15.22
N PHE A 41 -4.19 37.12 16.43
CA PHE A 41 -3.89 35.98 17.32
C PHE A 41 -4.54 34.69 16.83
N THR A 42 -5.78 34.77 16.34
CA THR A 42 -6.47 33.64 15.70
C THR A 42 -5.68 33.16 14.48
N HIS A 43 -5.24 34.09 13.63
CA HIS A 43 -4.47 33.77 12.42
C HIS A 43 -3.13 33.12 12.74
N ALA A 44 -2.40 33.62 13.74
CA ALA A 44 -1.13 33.04 14.17
C ALA A 44 -1.29 31.62 14.74
N ILE A 45 -2.38 31.35 15.46
CA ILE A 45 -2.68 30.02 15.99
C ILE A 45 -3.07 29.06 14.86
N GLU A 46 -3.90 29.50 13.92
CA GLU A 46 -4.27 28.71 12.75
C GLU A 46 -3.04 28.35 11.93
N ALA A 47 -2.17 29.33 11.64
CA ALA A 47 -0.92 29.09 10.93
C ALA A 47 -0.04 28.06 11.66
N LYS A 48 0.06 28.14 12.99
CA LYS A 48 0.81 27.15 13.79
C LYS A 48 0.19 25.76 13.74
N GLN A 49 -1.14 25.67 13.74
CA GLN A 49 -1.84 24.38 13.62
C GLN A 49 -1.63 23.76 12.24
N VAL A 50 -1.75 24.56 11.18
CA VAL A 50 -1.48 24.12 9.80
C VAL A 50 -0.04 23.63 9.66
N ALA A 51 0.94 24.37 10.17
CA ALA A 51 2.34 23.97 10.13
C ALA A 51 2.60 22.65 10.88
N ALA A 52 1.95 22.43 12.04
CA ALA A 52 2.06 21.17 12.77
C ALA A 52 1.46 19.99 11.99
N GLN A 53 0.29 20.21 11.37
CA GLN A 53 -0.38 19.20 10.55
C GLN A 53 0.41 18.87 9.28
N GLU A 54 0.99 19.87 8.64
CA GLU A 54 1.85 19.68 7.46
C GLU A 54 3.12 18.91 7.81
N ALA A 55 3.75 19.19 8.97
CA ALA A 55 4.91 18.45 9.44
C ALA A 55 4.58 16.97 9.71
N GLU A 56 3.44 16.68 10.32
CA GLU A 56 2.98 15.31 10.54
C GLU A 56 2.69 14.59 9.21
N ARG A 57 2.05 15.28 8.27
CA ARG A 57 1.79 14.76 6.92
C ARG A 57 3.08 14.49 6.16
N ALA A 58 4.07 15.37 6.25
CA ALA A 58 5.36 15.20 5.59
C ALA A 58 6.10 13.95 6.12
N LYS A 59 6.09 13.72 7.44
CA LYS A 59 6.64 12.49 8.04
C LYS A 59 5.96 11.24 7.48
N PHE A 60 4.63 11.24 7.40
CA PHE A 60 3.87 10.12 6.85
C PHE A 60 4.20 9.85 5.37
N ILE A 61 4.39 10.89 4.56
CA ILE A 61 4.76 10.74 3.14
C ILE A 61 6.14 10.08 3.00
N VAL A 62 7.11 10.51 3.82
CA VAL A 62 8.46 9.93 3.81
C VAL A 62 8.41 8.46 4.21
N GLU A 63 7.71 8.14 5.31
CA GLU A 63 7.58 6.76 5.79
C GLU A 63 6.88 5.86 4.77
N LYS A 64 5.80 6.35 4.14
CA LYS A 64 5.11 5.65 3.06
C LYS A 64 6.06 5.36 1.89
N ALA A 65 6.83 6.35 1.45
CA ALA A 65 7.78 6.18 0.35
C ALA A 65 8.89 5.18 0.67
N GLU A 66 9.36 5.12 1.93
CA GLU A 66 10.30 4.10 2.37
C GLU A 66 9.70 2.70 2.36
N GLN A 67 8.45 2.56 2.83
CA GLN A 67 7.74 1.29 2.86
C GLN A 67 7.45 0.77 1.44
N ASP A 68 7.03 1.65 0.52
CA ASP A 68 6.79 1.29 -0.88
C ASP A 68 8.07 0.78 -1.56
N LYS A 69 9.23 1.42 -1.30
CA LYS A 69 10.53 0.94 -1.79
C LYS A 69 10.89 -0.44 -1.24
N LYS A 70 10.74 -0.64 0.08
CA LYS A 70 11.03 -1.94 0.71
C LYS A 70 10.12 -3.03 0.14
N SER A 71 8.83 -2.74 -0.01
CA SER A 71 7.84 -3.64 -0.61
C SER A 71 8.22 -4.05 -2.04
N ALA A 72 8.61 -3.07 -2.88
CA ALA A 72 9.05 -3.34 -4.25
C ALA A 72 10.29 -4.26 -4.29
N ILE A 73 11.28 -4.04 -3.42
CA ILE A 73 12.49 -4.87 -3.35
C ILE A 73 12.14 -6.29 -2.89
N ILE A 74 11.33 -6.43 -1.83
CA ILE A 74 10.92 -7.74 -1.30
C ILE A 74 10.11 -8.51 -2.34
N ARG A 75 9.21 -7.83 -3.05
CA ARG A 75 8.43 -8.44 -4.14
C ARG A 75 9.33 -8.93 -5.27
N ALA A 76 10.26 -8.10 -5.74
CA ALA A 76 11.20 -8.49 -6.78
C ALA A 76 12.10 -9.66 -6.35
N GLN A 77 12.58 -9.67 -5.11
CA GLN A 77 13.35 -10.78 -4.56
C GLN A 77 12.52 -12.06 -4.40
N GLY A 78 11.25 -11.93 -3.98
CA GLY A 78 10.32 -13.04 -3.86
C GLY A 78 10.00 -13.66 -5.22
N GLU A 79 9.75 -12.83 -6.24
CA GLU A 79 9.53 -13.27 -7.62
C GLU A 79 10.79 -13.94 -8.20
N ALA A 80 11.97 -13.35 -8.02
CA ALA A 80 13.24 -13.93 -8.48
C ALA A 80 13.52 -15.29 -7.83
N LYS A 81 13.40 -15.39 -6.49
CA LYS A 81 13.63 -16.65 -5.77
C LYS A 81 12.60 -17.72 -6.13
N SER A 82 11.35 -17.32 -6.36
CA SER A 82 10.30 -18.24 -6.83
C SER A 82 10.61 -18.74 -8.25
N ALA A 83 11.05 -17.86 -9.15
CA ALA A 83 11.45 -18.22 -10.50
C ALA A 83 12.67 -19.16 -10.50
N GLU A 84 13.66 -18.94 -9.64
CA GLU A 84 14.81 -19.84 -9.47
C GLU A 84 14.38 -21.22 -8.97
N LEU A 85 13.52 -21.29 -7.95
CA LEU A 85 13.03 -22.58 -7.42
C LEU A 85 12.21 -23.34 -8.46
N ILE A 86 11.33 -22.65 -9.19
CA ILE A 86 10.56 -23.23 -10.30
C ILE A 86 11.51 -23.68 -11.42
N GLY A 87 12.49 -22.85 -11.78
CA GLY A 87 13.49 -23.16 -12.81
C GLY A 87 14.30 -24.41 -12.46
N ASN A 88 14.76 -24.53 -11.21
CA ASN A 88 15.47 -25.71 -10.73
C ASN A 88 14.57 -26.96 -10.72
N ALA A 89 13.31 -26.84 -10.30
CA ALA A 89 12.34 -27.93 -10.34
C ALA A 89 12.05 -28.41 -11.79
N ILE A 90 11.99 -27.47 -12.73
CA ILE A 90 11.81 -27.74 -14.16
C ILE A 90 13.06 -28.38 -14.78
N ALA A 91 14.26 -27.88 -14.45
CA ALA A 91 15.52 -28.41 -14.96
C ALA A 91 15.75 -29.88 -14.54
N ASN A 92 15.29 -30.25 -13.35
CA ASN A 92 15.35 -31.63 -12.87
C ASN A 92 14.40 -32.59 -13.61
N ASN A 93 13.38 -32.08 -14.32
CA ASN A 93 12.43 -32.91 -15.06
C ASN A 93 12.14 -32.35 -16.48
N PRO A 94 12.98 -32.68 -17.49
CA PRO A 94 12.76 -32.25 -18.86
C PRO A 94 11.45 -32.76 -19.48
N ALA A 95 10.87 -33.85 -18.96
CA ALA A 95 9.57 -34.34 -19.41
C ALA A 95 8.42 -33.39 -19.02
N PHE A 96 8.57 -32.62 -17.93
CA PHE A 96 7.56 -31.65 -17.50
C PHE A 96 7.48 -30.43 -18.44
N VAL A 97 8.62 -29.96 -18.98
CA VAL A 97 8.63 -28.87 -19.99
C VAL A 97 7.90 -29.30 -21.24
N ALA A 98 8.22 -30.50 -21.76
CA ALA A 98 7.57 -31.04 -22.95
C ALA A 98 6.06 -31.23 -22.72
N PHE A 99 5.66 -31.76 -21.56
CA PHE A 99 4.24 -31.92 -21.21
C PHE A 99 3.50 -30.57 -21.15
N ARG A 100 4.09 -29.56 -20.48
CA ARG A 100 3.51 -28.22 -20.39
C ARG A 100 3.44 -27.51 -21.74
N GLN A 101 4.41 -27.75 -22.62
CA GLN A 101 4.41 -27.24 -23.98
C GLN A 101 3.28 -27.85 -24.81
N ILE A 102 3.04 -29.17 -24.69
CA ILE A 102 1.94 -29.86 -25.35
C ILE A 102 0.58 -29.35 -24.86
N GLU A 103 0.42 -29.18 -23.54
CA GLU A 103 -0.83 -28.66 -22.95
C GLU A 103 -1.11 -27.21 -23.39
N ALA A 104 -0.10 -26.33 -23.35
CA ALA A 104 -0.25 -24.95 -23.83
C ALA A 104 -0.58 -24.89 -25.32
N ALA A 105 0.09 -25.70 -26.15
CA ALA A 105 -0.20 -25.77 -27.57
C ALA A 105 -1.62 -26.31 -27.85
N ARG A 106 -2.10 -27.28 -27.06
CA ARG A 106 -3.48 -27.80 -27.13
C ARG A 106 -4.50 -26.73 -26.76
N GLU A 107 -4.25 -25.95 -25.71
CA GLU A 107 -5.14 -24.86 -25.28
C GLU A 107 -5.20 -23.74 -26.33
N ILE A 108 -4.06 -23.32 -26.87
CA ILE A 108 -3.98 -22.34 -27.96
C ILE A 108 -4.74 -22.86 -29.19
N ALA A 109 -4.54 -24.12 -29.60
CA ALA A 109 -5.27 -24.70 -30.71
C ALA A 109 -6.79 -24.72 -30.46
N HIS A 110 -7.23 -25.02 -29.24
CA HIS A 110 -8.64 -25.00 -28.87
C HIS A 110 -9.23 -23.58 -28.91
N THR A 111 -8.55 -22.59 -28.33
CA THR A 111 -9.02 -21.18 -28.36
C THR A 111 -9.12 -20.63 -29.79
N ILE A 112 -8.17 -20.99 -30.66
CA ILE A 112 -8.16 -20.56 -32.06
C ILE A 112 -9.22 -21.30 -32.88
N ALA A 113 -9.43 -22.60 -32.65
CA ALA A 113 -10.50 -23.37 -33.29
C ALA A 113 -11.90 -22.85 -32.93
N ALA A 114 -12.08 -22.32 -31.72
CA ALA A 114 -13.32 -21.67 -31.28
C ALA A 114 -13.46 -20.22 -31.75
N SER A 115 -12.37 -19.58 -32.20
CA SER A 115 -12.39 -18.19 -32.66
C SER A 115 -12.99 -18.08 -34.07
N ASN A 116 -13.69 -16.97 -34.35
CA ASN A 116 -14.38 -16.76 -35.63
C ASN A 116 -13.41 -16.46 -36.81
N ASN A 117 -12.10 -16.39 -36.53
CA ASN A 117 -11.04 -16.12 -37.49
C ASN A 117 -10.28 -17.43 -37.78
N LYS A 118 -10.60 -18.08 -38.90
CA LYS A 118 -9.96 -19.34 -39.30
C LYS A 118 -8.56 -19.08 -39.88
N VAL A 119 -7.57 -19.01 -39.00
CA VAL A 119 -6.16 -19.06 -39.39
C VAL A 119 -5.74 -20.52 -39.41
N PHE A 120 -5.27 -21.01 -40.55
CA PHE A 120 -4.66 -22.34 -40.65
C PHE A 120 -3.30 -22.30 -39.99
N LEU A 121 -3.11 -23.11 -38.95
CA LEU A 121 -1.85 -23.23 -38.23
C LEU A 121 -1.24 -24.60 -38.58
N ASP A 122 0.03 -24.60 -38.95
CA ASP A 122 0.77 -25.85 -39.15
C ASP A 122 1.25 -26.43 -37.82
N SER A 123 1.58 -27.72 -37.81
CA SER A 123 2.13 -28.43 -36.65
C SER A 123 3.43 -27.80 -36.13
N GLY A 124 4.15 -27.08 -37.01
CA GLY A 124 5.32 -26.26 -36.66
C GLY A 124 4.97 -24.98 -35.88
N ASP A 125 3.89 -24.28 -36.24
CA ASP A 125 3.45 -23.06 -35.57
C ASP A 125 2.90 -23.33 -34.18
N LEU A 126 2.33 -24.52 -33.97
CA LEU A 126 1.91 -25.01 -32.66
C LEU A 126 3.06 -25.60 -31.83
N LEU A 127 4.29 -25.55 -32.35
CA LEU A 127 5.48 -26.18 -31.74
C LEU A 127 5.26 -27.66 -31.39
N LEU A 128 4.34 -28.34 -32.08
CA LEU A 128 3.94 -29.73 -31.85
C LEU A 128 4.87 -30.73 -32.54
N GLY A 129 6.05 -30.29 -32.96
CA GLY A 129 7.04 -31.08 -33.69
C GLY A 129 7.59 -32.26 -32.88
N LEU A 130 6.80 -33.33 -32.74
CA LEU A 130 7.15 -34.61 -32.12
C LEU A 130 8.43 -35.24 -32.73
N GLN A 131 8.85 -34.77 -33.91
CA GLN A 131 10.05 -35.23 -34.59
C GLN A 131 11.36 -34.73 -33.96
N SER A 132 11.38 -33.54 -33.34
CA SER A 132 12.60 -33.02 -32.68
C SER A 132 12.88 -33.74 -31.34
N LEU A 133 11.82 -34.15 -30.63
CA LEU A 133 11.91 -34.95 -29.41
C LEU A 133 12.47 -36.36 -29.66
N LYS A 134 12.19 -36.96 -30.83
CA LYS A 134 12.64 -38.32 -31.17
C LYS A 134 14.15 -38.41 -31.42
N MET A 135 14.79 -37.32 -31.85
CA MET A 135 16.23 -37.27 -32.15
C MET A 135 17.13 -37.24 -30.90
N LEU A 136 16.59 -36.91 -29.72
CA LEU A 136 17.35 -36.94 -28.45
C LEU A 136 17.35 -38.33 -27.77
N ASN A 137 16.47 -39.25 -28.20
CA ASN A 137 16.34 -40.57 -27.57
C ASN A 137 17.15 -41.69 -28.27
N ASN A 138 17.69 -41.45 -29.47
CA ASN A 138 18.36 -42.50 -30.26
C ASN A 138 19.89 -42.59 -30.06
N ASN A 139 20.49 -41.73 -29.23
CA ASN A 139 21.95 -41.74 -29.01
C ASN A 139 22.41 -42.62 -27.83
N ASN A 140 21.52 -43.35 -27.16
CA ASN A 140 21.85 -44.28 -26.07
C ASN A 140 21.68 -45.77 -26.44
N LYS A 141 21.94 -46.13 -27.71
CA LYS A 141 22.16 -47.54 -28.09
C LYS A 141 23.36 -47.67 -29.01
N LYS A 142 24.54 -47.69 -28.41
CA LYS A 142 25.63 -48.63 -28.72
C LYS A 142 26.56 -48.73 -27.53
#